data_AF-R7BFC2-F1
#
_entry.id   AF-R7BFC2-F1
#
_cell.length_a   1.000
_cell.length_b   1.000
_cell.length_c   1.000
_cell.angle_alpha   90.00
_cell.angle_beta   90.00
_cell.angle_gamma   90.00
#
_symmetry.space_group_name_H-M   'P 1'
#
loop_
_entity.id
_entity.type
_entity.pdbx_description
1 polymer ?
#
loop_
_entity_poly.entity_id
_entity_poly.type
_entity_poly.pdbx_seq_one_letter_code
_entity_poly.pdbx_strand_id
1 'polypeptide(L)'
;MITPSQIRQKKISTVEGGGYDRNEVNELLLEVIESYEAVYAENKELYRKMEILANRIEEYRADEDTIKNAFITAQKTADKLMNETKQKAAESLEESAKTAQKTVVDAKEKADKIISSARDYVANLTNEKEKAAGEIVDEAEKKANEALSGAKIVAQDVLEKAKTLSQELISKAKAEKEAQKELVEKLNAQSKTFKENLISLYEQQLEVVKNMAEDTDISNISADEEIENELNHIYASIDKLENDDNVDSVIEKAKETEIKEETEEKAEETVWEDVQETIETPVNEEADVEEAEETDEVQNAEEEVNEQDAVDEIIEEIESSGKKSIGSLNEVEEETVSEEEAKAALDAFSSDEITPIEDTGAIPEIDDEPEIDEKPQPFENYFHVNREDPHNTDETISLIPEDDEDEDEEDNKKFKGFFKKKK
;
A
#
# COMPACT_ATOMS: atom_id res chain seq x y z
N MET A 1 -1.58 -116.13 -47.37
CA MET A 1 -1.48 -116.76 -46.04
C MET A 1 -2.61 -117.76 -45.87
N ILE A 2 -2.43 -118.73 -44.97
CA ILE A 2 -3.49 -119.63 -44.52
C ILE A 2 -4.11 -119.06 -43.23
N THR A 3 -5.42 -119.14 -43.06
CA THR A 3 -6.09 -118.67 -41.82
C THR A 3 -6.21 -119.80 -40.78
N PRO A 4 -6.37 -119.50 -39.48
CA PRO A 4 -6.57 -120.55 -38.46
C PRO A 4 -7.74 -121.50 -38.80
N SER A 5 -8.82 -120.95 -39.35
CA SER A 5 -9.97 -121.73 -39.86
C SER A 5 -9.64 -122.61 -41.06
N GLN A 6 -8.75 -122.18 -41.95
CA GLN A 6 -8.26 -123.00 -43.07
C GLN A 6 -7.30 -124.10 -42.60
N ILE A 7 -6.53 -123.88 -41.53
CA ILE A 7 -5.72 -124.93 -40.89
C ILE A 7 -6.65 -125.98 -40.27
N ARG A 8 -7.67 -125.58 -39.48
CA ARG A 8 -8.67 -126.50 -38.89
C ARG A 8 -9.42 -127.35 -39.92
N GLN A 9 -9.63 -126.84 -41.12
CA GLN A 9 -10.32 -127.57 -42.20
C GLN A 9 -9.39 -128.42 -43.08
N LYS A 10 -8.06 -128.34 -42.89
CA LYS A 10 -7.08 -128.99 -43.76
C LYS A 10 -6.98 -130.50 -43.48
N LYS A 11 -7.63 -131.29 -44.34
CA LYS A 11 -7.41 -132.75 -44.36
C LYS A 11 -6.05 -133.07 -44.99
N ILE A 12 -5.16 -133.69 -44.21
CA ILE A 12 -3.86 -134.19 -44.67
C ILE A 12 -4.02 -135.66 -45.10
N SER A 13 -3.41 -136.02 -46.24
CA SER A 13 -3.41 -137.37 -46.79
C SER A 13 -2.42 -138.29 -46.06
N THR A 14 -2.83 -139.51 -45.73
CA THR A 14 -2.01 -140.54 -45.08
C THR A 14 -1.32 -141.45 -46.11
N VAL A 15 -0.17 -142.02 -45.75
CA VAL A 15 0.62 -142.94 -46.59
C VAL A 15 0.84 -144.25 -45.82
N GLU A 16 0.81 -145.41 -46.50
CA GLU A 16 0.81 -146.75 -45.88
C GLU A 16 2.12 -147.15 -45.17
N GLY A 17 3.22 -146.41 -45.35
CA GLY A 17 4.49 -146.65 -44.65
C GLY A 17 5.31 -145.38 -44.47
N GLY A 18 5.84 -145.18 -43.26
CA GLY A 18 6.79 -144.08 -42.94
C GLY A 18 6.18 -142.68 -42.81
N GLY A 19 4.86 -142.54 -42.70
CA GLY A 19 4.21 -141.25 -42.43
C GLY A 19 4.30 -140.81 -40.96
N TYR A 20 4.09 -139.52 -40.70
CA TYR A 20 3.99 -138.95 -39.34
C TYR A 20 2.76 -139.47 -38.58
N ASP A 21 2.84 -139.52 -37.24
CA ASP A 21 1.69 -139.87 -36.40
C ASP A 21 0.58 -138.81 -36.55
N ARG A 22 -0.63 -139.28 -36.81
CA ARG A 22 -1.82 -138.45 -36.98
C ARG A 22 -2.20 -137.71 -35.71
N ASN A 23 -1.94 -138.28 -34.54
CA ASN A 23 -2.28 -137.68 -33.26
C ASN A 23 -1.32 -136.53 -32.94
N GLU A 24 -0.01 -136.78 -33.00
CA GLU A 24 1.05 -135.78 -32.81
C GLU A 24 0.93 -134.62 -33.81
N VAL A 25 0.66 -134.92 -35.09
CA VAL A 25 0.41 -133.87 -36.10
C VAL A 25 -0.86 -133.07 -35.80
N ASN A 26 -1.93 -133.69 -35.30
CA ASN A 26 -3.15 -132.96 -34.93
C ASN A 26 -2.93 -132.07 -33.69
N GLU A 27 -2.14 -132.53 -32.72
CA GLU A 27 -1.79 -131.79 -31.50
C GLU A 27 -0.93 -130.56 -31.84
N LEU A 28 0.12 -130.75 -32.65
CA LEU A 28 0.93 -129.66 -33.20
C LEU A 28 0.08 -128.68 -34.03
N LEU A 29 -0.86 -129.18 -34.84
CA LEU A 29 -1.74 -128.30 -35.62
C LEU A 29 -2.65 -127.47 -34.69
N LEU A 30 -3.13 -128.01 -33.57
CA LEU A 30 -3.92 -127.25 -32.59
C LEU A 30 -3.11 -126.14 -31.91
N GLU A 31 -1.88 -126.42 -31.50
CA GLU A 31 -0.95 -125.41 -30.94
C GLU A 31 -0.61 -124.32 -31.99
N VAL A 32 -0.36 -124.74 -33.24
CA VAL A 32 -0.17 -123.82 -34.36
C VAL A 32 -1.42 -122.98 -34.60
N ILE A 33 -2.62 -123.55 -34.52
CA ILE A 33 -3.90 -122.81 -34.67
C ILE A 33 -4.04 -121.77 -33.55
N GLU A 34 -3.83 -122.15 -32.28
CA GLU A 34 -3.97 -121.28 -31.12
C GLU A 34 -2.98 -120.11 -31.18
N SER A 35 -1.71 -120.38 -31.44
CA SER A 35 -0.68 -119.35 -31.62
C SER A 35 -0.96 -118.44 -32.81
N TYR A 36 -1.47 -118.96 -33.94
CA TYR A 36 -1.90 -118.12 -35.06
C TYR A 36 -3.11 -117.25 -34.71
N GLU A 37 -4.08 -117.75 -33.94
CA GLU A 37 -5.22 -116.95 -33.46
C GLU A 37 -4.78 -115.83 -32.52
N ALA A 38 -3.85 -116.12 -31.60
CA ALA A 38 -3.24 -115.10 -30.74
C ALA A 38 -2.53 -114.01 -31.56
N VAL A 39 -1.68 -114.38 -32.53
CA VAL A 39 -0.98 -113.42 -33.40
C VAL A 39 -1.96 -112.59 -34.25
N TYR A 40 -3.05 -113.18 -34.74
CA TYR A 40 -4.09 -112.45 -35.47
C TYR A 40 -4.87 -111.47 -34.57
N ALA A 41 -5.16 -111.86 -33.34
CA ALA A 41 -5.79 -110.98 -32.35
C ALA A 41 -4.87 -109.80 -31.96
N GLU A 42 -3.59 -110.08 -31.72
CA GLU A 42 -2.58 -109.07 -31.41
C GLU A 42 -2.38 -108.11 -32.60
N ASN A 43 -2.28 -108.62 -33.84
CA ASN A 43 -2.21 -107.75 -35.03
C ASN A 43 -3.43 -106.83 -35.13
N LYS A 44 -4.63 -107.35 -34.91
CA LYS A 44 -5.86 -106.55 -34.95
C LYS A 44 -5.86 -105.43 -33.89
N GLU A 45 -5.37 -105.73 -32.69
CA GLU A 45 -5.23 -104.74 -31.62
C GLU A 45 -4.12 -103.72 -31.90
N LEU A 46 -3.00 -104.15 -32.51
CA LEU A 46 -1.94 -103.27 -33.01
C LEU A 46 -2.46 -102.30 -34.09
N TYR A 47 -3.22 -102.79 -35.07
CA TYR A 47 -3.85 -101.93 -36.09
C TYR A 47 -4.81 -100.91 -35.45
N ARG A 48 -5.63 -101.34 -34.49
CA ARG A 48 -6.51 -100.42 -33.74
C ARG A 48 -5.74 -99.35 -32.98
N LYS A 49 -4.64 -99.72 -32.32
CA LYS A 49 -3.75 -98.76 -31.63
C LYS A 49 -3.08 -97.81 -32.61
N MET A 50 -2.65 -98.29 -33.78
CA MET A 50 -2.09 -97.48 -34.85
C MET A 50 -3.10 -96.45 -35.38
N GLU A 51 -4.35 -96.86 -35.58
CA GLU A 51 -5.44 -95.97 -36.00
C GLU A 51 -5.72 -94.88 -34.96
N ILE A 52 -5.82 -95.25 -33.68
CA ILE A 52 -5.99 -94.28 -32.58
C ILE A 52 -4.80 -93.30 -32.51
N LEU A 53 -3.57 -93.80 -32.62
CA LEU A 53 -2.36 -92.96 -32.61
C LEU A 53 -2.28 -92.03 -33.83
N ALA A 54 -2.64 -92.50 -35.01
CA ALA A 54 -2.69 -91.68 -36.23
C ALA A 54 -3.71 -90.54 -36.09
N ASN A 55 -4.94 -90.86 -35.66
CA ASN A 55 -5.97 -89.86 -35.40
C ASN A 55 -5.54 -88.85 -34.33
N ARG A 56 -4.86 -89.31 -33.27
CA ARG A 56 -4.34 -88.44 -32.19
C ARG A 56 -3.23 -87.51 -32.67
N ILE A 57 -2.39 -87.95 -33.61
CA ILE A 57 -1.36 -87.10 -34.24
C ILE A 57 -1.99 -86.05 -35.16
N GLU A 58 -3.08 -86.39 -35.86
CA GLU A 58 -3.83 -85.44 -36.69
C GLU A 58 -4.55 -84.39 -35.84
N GLU A 59 -5.19 -84.80 -34.74
CA GLU A 59 -5.76 -83.92 -33.69
C GLU A 59 -4.70 -82.95 -33.16
N TYR A 60 -3.55 -83.45 -32.70
CA TYR A 60 -2.48 -82.58 -32.18
C TYR A 60 -1.90 -81.61 -33.22
N ARG A 61 -1.90 -81.94 -34.51
CA ARG A 61 -1.50 -81.00 -35.57
C ARG A 61 -2.52 -79.90 -35.77
N ALA A 62 -3.81 -80.23 -35.74
CA ALA A 62 -4.89 -79.24 -35.81
C ALA A 62 -4.89 -78.32 -34.58
N ASP A 63 -4.61 -78.86 -33.39
CA ASP A 63 -4.41 -78.08 -32.16
C ASP A 63 -3.18 -77.16 -32.26
N GLU A 64 -2.04 -77.68 -32.73
CA GLU A 64 -0.81 -76.91 -32.90
C GLU A 64 -1.00 -75.72 -33.87
N ASP A 65 -1.67 -75.95 -35.01
CA ASP A 65 -1.99 -74.88 -35.96
C ASP A 65 -3.02 -73.89 -35.39
N THR A 66 -4.00 -74.35 -34.61
CA THR A 66 -4.96 -73.48 -33.91
C THR A 66 -4.25 -72.59 -32.88
N ILE A 67 -3.34 -73.15 -32.09
CA ILE A 67 -2.54 -72.43 -31.08
C ILE A 67 -1.61 -71.42 -31.77
N LYS A 68 -0.92 -71.79 -32.86
CA LYS A 68 -0.10 -70.86 -33.65
C LYS A 68 -0.92 -69.68 -34.19
N ASN A 69 -2.09 -69.96 -34.76
CA ASN A 69 -2.97 -68.92 -35.29
C ASN A 69 -3.51 -68.00 -34.18
N ALA A 70 -3.88 -68.55 -33.02
CA ALA A 70 -4.26 -67.79 -31.85
C ALA A 70 -3.10 -66.91 -31.35
N PHE A 71 -1.88 -67.45 -31.26
CA PHE A 71 -0.69 -66.72 -30.83
C PHE A 71 -0.32 -65.57 -31.77
N ILE A 72 -0.32 -65.81 -33.09
CA ILE A 72 -0.09 -64.77 -34.11
C ILE A 72 -1.17 -63.68 -34.04
N THR A 73 -2.42 -64.04 -33.74
CA THR A 73 -3.53 -63.10 -33.59
C THR A 73 -3.40 -62.28 -32.31
N ALA A 74 -3.00 -62.90 -31.19
CA ALA A 74 -2.73 -62.25 -29.92
C ALA A 74 -1.56 -61.26 -30.07
N GLN A 75 -0.45 -61.67 -30.70
CA GLN A 75 0.70 -60.80 -30.98
C GLN A 75 0.30 -59.59 -31.83
N LYS A 76 -0.40 -59.79 -32.96
CA LYS A 76 -0.90 -58.68 -33.79
C LYS A 76 -1.84 -57.73 -33.03
N THR A 77 -2.65 -58.28 -32.12
CA THR A 77 -3.56 -57.48 -31.29
C THR A 77 -2.80 -56.67 -30.25
N ALA A 78 -1.77 -57.25 -29.63
CA ALA A 78 -0.88 -56.57 -28.70
C ALA A 78 -0.05 -55.48 -29.38
N ASP A 79 0.54 -55.76 -30.54
CA ASP A 79 1.29 -54.76 -31.34
C ASP A 79 0.38 -53.60 -31.76
N LYS A 80 -0.84 -53.90 -32.23
CA LYS A 80 -1.85 -52.89 -32.58
C LYS A 80 -2.22 -52.05 -31.36
N LEU A 81 -2.55 -52.68 -30.23
CA LEU A 81 -2.91 -51.99 -28.99
C LEU A 81 -1.76 -51.11 -28.49
N MET A 82 -0.51 -51.60 -28.51
CA MET A 82 0.65 -50.81 -28.10
C MET A 82 0.83 -49.58 -29.00
N ASN A 83 0.64 -49.70 -30.31
CA ASN A 83 0.74 -48.57 -31.24
C ASN A 83 -0.41 -47.57 -31.05
N GLU A 84 -1.66 -48.04 -30.89
CA GLU A 84 -2.81 -47.17 -30.61
C GLU A 84 -2.66 -46.44 -29.27
N THR A 85 -2.17 -47.11 -28.22
CA THR A 85 -1.93 -46.49 -26.91
C THR A 85 -0.78 -45.48 -26.97
N LYS A 86 0.31 -45.78 -27.68
CA LYS A 86 1.41 -44.82 -27.92
C LYS A 86 0.94 -43.58 -28.68
N GLN A 87 0.12 -43.77 -29.71
CA GLN A 87 -0.46 -42.66 -30.47
C GLN A 87 -1.37 -41.79 -29.58
N LYS A 88 -2.31 -42.40 -28.84
CA LYS A 88 -3.20 -41.67 -27.93
C LYS A 88 -2.46 -40.94 -26.81
N ALA A 89 -1.39 -41.53 -26.27
CA ALA A 89 -0.55 -40.88 -25.28
C ALA A 89 0.17 -39.65 -25.88
N ALA A 90 0.72 -39.77 -27.09
CA ALA A 90 1.33 -38.64 -27.79
C ALA A 90 0.32 -37.53 -28.13
N GLU A 91 -0.87 -37.88 -28.63
CA GLU A 91 -1.97 -36.95 -28.92
C GLU A 91 -2.43 -36.22 -27.64
N SER A 92 -2.61 -36.96 -26.53
CA SER A 92 -3.00 -36.39 -25.23
C SER A 92 -1.92 -35.45 -24.66
N LEU A 93 -0.64 -35.78 -24.81
CA LEU A 93 0.47 -34.89 -24.43
C LEU A 93 0.50 -33.63 -25.30
N GLU A 94 0.30 -33.75 -26.61
CA GLU A 94 0.26 -32.61 -27.53
C GLU A 94 -0.93 -31.68 -27.26
N GLU A 95 -2.12 -32.24 -27.01
CA GLU A 95 -3.32 -31.48 -26.63
C GLU A 95 -3.16 -30.79 -25.27
N SER A 96 -2.58 -31.49 -24.29
CA SER A 96 -2.26 -30.92 -22.97
C SER A 96 -1.27 -29.77 -23.08
N ALA A 97 -0.19 -29.94 -23.87
CA ALA A 97 0.80 -28.91 -24.12
C ALA A 97 0.20 -27.68 -24.82
N LYS A 98 -0.63 -27.87 -25.86
CA LYS A 98 -1.36 -26.79 -26.54
C LYS A 98 -2.31 -26.05 -25.59
N THR A 99 -3.01 -26.78 -24.74
CA THR A 99 -3.95 -26.20 -23.77
C THR A 99 -3.20 -25.39 -22.72
N ALA A 100 -2.12 -25.93 -22.15
CA ALA A 100 -1.26 -25.20 -21.20
C ALA A 100 -0.65 -23.94 -21.84
N GLN A 101 -0.10 -24.06 -23.05
CA GLN A 101 0.44 -22.92 -23.80
C GLN A 101 -0.62 -21.83 -24.03
N LYS A 102 -1.83 -22.22 -24.45
CA LYS A 102 -2.95 -21.30 -24.62
C LYS A 102 -3.33 -20.61 -23.30
N THR A 103 -3.47 -21.36 -22.20
CA THR A 103 -3.77 -20.78 -20.88
C THR A 103 -2.70 -19.76 -20.45
N VAL A 104 -1.42 -20.03 -20.70
CA VAL A 104 -0.33 -19.09 -20.42
C VAL A 104 -0.42 -17.82 -21.28
N VAL A 105 -0.75 -17.94 -22.57
CA VAL A 105 -0.94 -16.78 -23.46
C VAL A 105 -2.17 -15.96 -23.04
N ASP A 106 -3.33 -16.62 -22.84
CA ASP A 106 -4.57 -15.98 -22.39
C ASP A 106 -4.40 -15.28 -21.03
N ALA A 107 -3.60 -15.84 -20.12
CA ALA A 107 -3.27 -15.23 -18.83
C ALA A 107 -2.36 -14.00 -18.99
N LYS A 108 -1.32 -14.08 -19.85
CA LYS A 108 -0.44 -12.94 -20.16
C LYS A 108 -1.22 -11.79 -20.79
N GLU A 109 -2.05 -12.06 -21.79
CA GLU A 109 -2.89 -11.02 -22.40
C GLU A 109 -3.84 -10.33 -21.40
N LYS A 110 -4.40 -11.09 -20.44
CA LYS A 110 -5.23 -10.53 -19.37
C LYS A 110 -4.40 -9.67 -18.42
N ALA A 111 -3.22 -10.12 -18.03
CA ALA A 111 -2.30 -9.35 -17.19
C ALA A 111 -1.88 -8.03 -17.88
N ASP A 112 -1.49 -8.09 -19.16
CA ASP A 112 -1.11 -6.92 -19.94
C ASP A 112 -2.27 -5.91 -20.09
N LYS A 113 -3.51 -6.39 -20.29
CA LYS A 113 -4.72 -5.54 -20.30
C LYS A 113 -4.96 -4.87 -18.96
N ILE A 114 -4.83 -5.61 -17.85
CA ILE A 114 -4.96 -5.06 -16.49
C ILE A 114 -3.87 -3.99 -16.26
N ILE A 115 -2.61 -4.29 -16.56
CA ILE A 115 -1.47 -3.37 -16.42
C ILE A 115 -1.66 -2.11 -17.28
N SER A 116 -2.13 -2.24 -18.53
CA SER A 116 -2.46 -1.08 -19.37
C SER A 116 -3.55 -0.24 -18.73
N SER A 117 -4.68 -0.85 -18.36
CA SER A 117 -5.80 -0.11 -17.74
C SER A 117 -5.42 0.57 -16.42
N ALA A 118 -4.54 -0.03 -15.63
CA ALA A 118 -4.02 0.57 -14.41
C ALA A 118 -3.09 1.76 -14.71
N ARG A 119 -2.21 1.66 -15.71
CA ARG A 119 -1.37 2.78 -16.18
C ARG A 119 -2.22 3.92 -16.72
N ASP A 120 -3.22 3.62 -17.54
CA ASP A 120 -4.15 4.61 -18.10
C ASP A 120 -4.96 5.30 -17.00
N TYR A 121 -5.44 4.53 -16.00
CA TYR A 121 -6.14 5.08 -14.84
C TYR A 121 -5.24 6.01 -14.00
N VAL A 122 -4.02 5.57 -13.67
CA VAL A 122 -3.06 6.38 -12.91
C VAL A 122 -2.69 7.64 -13.70
N ALA A 123 -2.41 7.53 -15.00
CA ALA A 123 -2.10 8.69 -15.84
C ALA A 123 -3.27 9.69 -15.89
N ASN A 124 -4.51 9.21 -16.05
CA ASN A 124 -5.69 10.08 -16.04
C ASN A 124 -5.88 10.75 -14.67
N LEU A 125 -5.72 10.01 -13.57
CA LEU A 125 -5.81 10.54 -12.21
C LEU A 125 -4.73 11.58 -11.94
N THR A 126 -3.47 11.34 -12.35
CA THR A 126 -2.37 12.30 -12.23
C THR A 126 -2.69 13.58 -13.00
N ASN A 127 -3.11 13.48 -14.27
CA ASN A 127 -3.51 14.64 -15.08
C ASN A 127 -4.70 15.41 -14.48
N GLU A 128 -5.65 14.72 -13.84
CA GLU A 128 -6.79 15.35 -13.15
C GLU A 128 -6.31 16.11 -11.90
N LYS A 129 -5.45 15.51 -11.08
CA LYS A 129 -4.92 16.16 -9.87
C LYS A 129 -3.95 17.30 -10.18
N GLU A 130 -3.14 17.17 -11.23
CA GLU A 130 -2.27 18.25 -11.73
C GLU A 130 -3.09 19.45 -12.20
N LYS A 131 -4.18 19.23 -12.95
CA LYS A 131 -5.11 20.30 -13.33
C LYS A 131 -5.81 20.94 -12.14
N ALA A 132 -6.35 20.14 -11.22
CA ALA A 132 -7.02 20.66 -10.03
C ALA A 132 -6.04 21.47 -9.14
N ALA A 133 -4.79 21.02 -9.00
CA ALA A 133 -3.75 21.78 -8.31
C ALA A 133 -3.42 23.09 -9.05
N GLY A 134 -3.30 23.06 -10.38
CA GLY A 134 -3.12 24.25 -11.21
C GLY A 134 -4.26 25.27 -11.05
N GLU A 135 -5.52 24.83 -11.10
CA GLU A 135 -6.69 25.69 -10.91
C GLU A 135 -6.72 26.34 -9.50
N ILE A 136 -6.31 25.60 -8.45
CA ILE A 136 -6.19 26.13 -7.09
C ILE A 136 -5.08 27.18 -7.01
N VAL A 137 -3.91 26.94 -7.64
CA VAL A 137 -2.80 27.90 -7.69
C VAL A 137 -3.19 29.15 -8.46
N ASP A 138 -3.81 29.01 -9.64
CA ASP A 138 -4.31 30.14 -10.45
C ASP A 138 -5.33 31.00 -9.68
N GLU A 139 -6.25 30.37 -8.92
CA GLU A 139 -7.22 31.09 -8.10
C GLU A 139 -6.55 31.78 -6.89
N ALA A 140 -5.57 31.13 -6.26
CA ALA A 140 -4.81 31.69 -5.14
C ALA A 140 -3.96 32.89 -5.60
N GLU A 141 -3.23 32.77 -6.72
CA GLU A 141 -2.48 33.86 -7.33
C GLU A 141 -3.40 35.03 -7.69
N LYS A 142 -4.57 34.76 -8.28
CA LYS A 142 -5.55 35.80 -8.60
C LYS A 142 -6.01 36.55 -7.33
N LYS A 143 -6.41 35.83 -6.29
CA LYS A 143 -6.84 36.43 -5.01
C LYS A 143 -5.72 37.22 -4.34
N ALA A 144 -4.49 36.72 -4.36
CA ALA A 144 -3.32 37.43 -3.83
C ALA A 144 -3.05 38.73 -4.60
N ASN A 145 -3.11 38.69 -5.94
CA ASN A 145 -2.94 39.87 -6.79
C ASN A 145 -4.08 40.90 -6.60
N GLU A 146 -5.33 40.46 -6.43
CA GLU A 146 -6.47 41.33 -6.11
C GLU A 146 -6.28 42.00 -4.74
N ALA A 147 -5.87 41.24 -3.71
CA ALA A 147 -5.57 41.77 -2.38
C ALA A 147 -4.41 42.77 -2.38
N LEU A 148 -3.29 42.47 -3.08
CA LEU A 148 -2.15 43.37 -3.24
C LEU A 148 -2.54 44.66 -3.96
N SER A 149 -3.39 44.58 -4.99
CA SER A 149 -3.93 45.74 -5.70
C SER A 149 -4.80 46.61 -4.78
N GLY A 150 -5.70 46.00 -4.01
CA GLY A 150 -6.53 46.69 -3.02
C GLY A 150 -5.70 47.38 -1.94
N ALA A 151 -4.74 46.66 -1.33
CA ALA A 151 -3.84 47.21 -0.33
C ALA A 151 -3.02 48.39 -0.87
N LYS A 152 -2.55 48.30 -2.13
CA LYS A 152 -1.82 49.40 -2.79
C LYS A 152 -2.69 50.64 -3.01
N ILE A 153 -3.97 50.49 -3.36
CA ILE A 153 -4.91 51.61 -3.50
C ILE A 153 -5.14 52.27 -2.13
N VAL A 154 -5.36 51.48 -1.06
CA VAL A 154 -5.54 52.01 0.30
C VAL A 154 -4.29 52.74 0.77
N ALA A 155 -3.10 52.17 0.57
CA ALA A 155 -1.83 52.81 0.92
C ALA A 155 -1.61 54.14 0.15
N GLN A 156 -2.02 54.21 -1.13
CA GLN A 156 -1.96 55.44 -1.91
C GLN A 156 -2.93 56.52 -1.41
N ASP A 157 -4.17 56.15 -1.08
CA ASP A 157 -5.18 57.06 -0.51
C ASP A 157 -4.76 57.58 0.88
N VAL A 158 -4.23 56.72 1.75
CA VAL A 158 -3.68 57.11 3.06
C VAL A 158 -2.49 58.07 2.89
N LEU A 159 -1.57 57.80 1.96
CA LEU A 159 -0.42 58.67 1.69
C LEU A 159 -0.86 60.03 1.12
N GLU A 160 -1.88 60.05 0.24
CA GLU A 160 -2.43 61.29 -0.30
C GLU A 160 -3.13 62.12 0.80
N LYS A 161 -3.92 61.48 1.68
CA LYS A 161 -4.54 62.12 2.85
C LYS A 161 -3.52 62.65 3.86
N ALA A 162 -2.47 61.90 4.16
CA ALA A 162 -1.39 62.35 5.04
C ALA A 162 -0.68 63.57 4.44
N LYS A 163 -0.47 63.59 3.12
CA LYS A 163 0.14 64.70 2.41
C LYS A 163 -0.75 65.95 2.38
N THR A 164 -2.06 65.82 2.16
CA THR A 164 -2.98 66.97 2.19
C THR A 164 -3.12 67.53 3.61
N LEU A 165 -3.26 66.67 4.62
CA LEU A 165 -3.29 67.08 6.03
C LEU A 165 -1.99 67.79 6.44
N SER A 166 -0.82 67.25 6.05
CA SER A 166 0.48 67.91 6.29
C SER A 166 0.54 69.30 5.64
N GLN A 167 0.07 69.46 4.40
CA GLN A 167 -0.01 70.75 3.73
C GLN A 167 -0.97 71.72 4.43
N GLU A 168 -2.12 71.23 4.92
CA GLU A 168 -3.08 72.01 5.69
C GLU A 168 -2.48 72.49 7.01
N LEU A 169 -1.89 71.60 7.81
CA LEU A 169 -1.21 71.93 9.07
C LEU A 169 -0.09 72.95 8.86
N ILE A 170 0.76 72.77 7.83
CA ILE A 170 1.81 73.74 7.47
C ILE A 170 1.20 75.11 7.08
N SER A 171 0.06 75.12 6.38
CA SER A 171 -0.62 76.36 6.00
C SER A 171 -1.23 77.08 7.23
N LYS A 172 -1.83 76.32 8.15
CA LYS A 172 -2.41 76.81 9.41
C LYS A 172 -1.32 77.37 10.32
N ALA A 173 -0.23 76.64 10.53
CA ALA A 173 0.91 77.09 11.33
C ALA A 173 1.57 78.35 10.75
N LYS A 174 1.62 78.50 9.42
CA LYS A 174 2.07 79.74 8.77
C LYS A 174 1.11 80.91 9.01
N ALA A 175 -0.19 80.68 8.87
CA ALA A 175 -1.20 81.72 9.11
C ALA A 175 -1.22 82.16 10.58
N GLU A 176 -1.08 81.21 11.51
CA GLU A 176 -0.97 81.48 12.94
C GLU A 176 0.31 82.26 13.27
N LYS A 177 1.45 81.87 12.70
CA LYS A 177 2.71 82.64 12.82
C LYS A 177 2.59 84.08 12.32
N GLU A 178 1.89 84.31 11.20
CA GLU A 178 1.62 85.65 10.69
C GLU A 178 0.72 86.44 11.66
N ALA A 179 -0.34 85.82 12.19
CA ALA A 179 -1.25 86.45 13.16
C ALA A 179 -0.58 86.76 14.52
N GLN A 180 0.27 85.86 15.02
CA GLN A 180 1.08 86.09 16.22
C GLN A 180 2.07 87.24 16.00
N LYS A 181 2.68 87.34 14.81
CA LYS A 181 3.56 88.45 14.44
C LYS A 181 2.80 89.78 14.39
N GLU A 182 1.62 89.84 13.77
CA GLU A 182 0.76 91.03 13.80
C GLU A 182 0.36 91.44 15.23
N LEU A 183 0.07 90.46 16.10
CA LEU A 183 -0.23 90.71 17.51
C LEU A 183 0.97 91.31 18.26
N VAL A 184 2.18 90.81 18.02
CA VAL A 184 3.42 91.35 18.59
C VAL A 184 3.71 92.76 18.08
N GLU A 185 3.53 93.03 16.78
CA GLU A 185 3.67 94.39 16.22
C GLU A 185 2.67 95.37 16.86
N LYS A 186 1.41 94.94 17.05
CA LYS A 186 0.37 95.73 17.73
C LYS A 186 0.68 95.97 19.20
N LEU A 187 1.15 94.95 19.93
CA LEU A 187 1.53 95.06 21.34
C LEU A 187 2.72 96.01 21.51
N ASN A 188 3.71 95.95 20.63
CA ASN A 188 4.84 96.88 20.60
C ASN A 188 4.39 98.32 20.32
N ALA A 189 3.45 98.52 19.38
CA ALA A 189 2.87 99.84 19.13
C ALA A 189 2.11 100.37 20.36
N GLN A 190 1.30 99.54 21.03
CA GLN A 190 0.58 99.90 22.25
C GLN A 190 1.53 100.21 23.41
N SER A 191 2.59 99.42 23.60
CA SER A 191 3.65 99.65 24.58
C SER A 191 4.34 101.00 24.34
N LYS A 192 4.65 101.33 23.08
CA LYS A 192 5.19 102.63 22.70
C LYS A 192 4.24 103.78 23.05
N THR A 193 2.96 103.68 22.69
CA THR A 193 1.96 104.72 23.03
C THR A 193 1.73 104.83 24.55
N PHE A 194 1.79 103.71 25.29
CA PHE A 194 1.71 103.72 26.75
C PHE A 194 2.91 104.45 27.37
N LYS A 195 4.12 104.21 26.85
CA LYS A 195 5.35 104.92 27.27
C LYS A 195 5.27 106.41 26.94
N GLU A 196 4.79 106.78 25.74
CA GLU A 196 4.56 108.19 25.34
C GLU A 196 3.53 108.86 26.27
N ASN A 197 2.43 108.19 26.62
CA ASN A 197 1.42 108.69 27.56
C ASN A 197 1.96 108.82 29.00
N LEU A 198 2.76 107.86 29.48
CA LEU A 198 3.41 107.95 30.80
C LEU A 198 4.37 109.14 30.87
N ILE A 199 5.20 109.33 29.85
CA ILE A 199 6.09 110.49 29.76
C ILE A 199 5.26 111.78 29.81
N SER A 200 4.19 111.89 29.02
CA SER A 200 3.31 113.06 29.02
C SER A 200 2.65 113.31 30.39
N LEU A 201 2.24 112.24 31.09
CA LEU A 201 1.65 112.36 32.43
C LEU A 201 2.67 112.84 33.47
N TYR A 202 3.90 112.33 33.41
CA TYR A 202 5.00 112.79 34.27
C TYR A 202 5.44 114.21 33.94
N GLU A 203 5.49 114.60 32.67
CA GLU A 203 5.71 116.00 32.25
C GLU A 203 4.63 116.93 32.80
N GLN A 204 3.35 116.52 32.73
CA GLN A 204 2.24 117.28 33.30
C GLN A 204 2.31 117.37 34.83
N GLN A 205 2.70 116.30 35.53
CA GLN A 205 2.92 116.32 36.98
C GLN A 205 4.08 117.25 37.36
N LEU A 206 5.20 117.20 36.64
CA LEU A 206 6.33 118.10 36.83
C LEU A 206 5.94 119.57 36.57
N GLU A 207 5.07 119.83 35.59
CA GLU A 207 4.57 121.19 35.32
C GLU A 207 3.58 121.67 36.41
N VAL A 208 2.75 120.78 36.99
CA VAL A 208 1.92 121.12 38.16
C VAL A 208 2.78 121.41 39.39
N VAL A 209 3.82 120.61 39.66
CA VAL A 209 4.78 120.87 40.75
C VAL A 209 5.50 122.21 40.53
N LYS A 210 5.90 122.50 39.30
CA LYS A 210 6.52 123.78 38.92
C LYS A 210 5.59 124.96 39.13
N ASN A 211 4.31 124.85 38.75
CA ASN A 211 3.31 125.89 38.95
C ASN A 211 2.93 126.05 40.43
N MET A 212 2.91 124.97 41.23
CA MET A 212 2.75 125.04 42.69
C MET A 212 3.94 125.73 43.39
N ALA A 213 5.14 125.62 42.83
CA ALA A 213 6.33 126.32 43.33
C ALA A 213 6.37 127.82 42.99
N GLU A 214 5.54 128.31 42.06
CA GLU A 214 5.52 129.73 41.66
C GLU A 214 4.42 130.58 42.36
N ASP A 215 3.36 129.96 42.90
CA ASP A 215 2.19 130.68 43.46
C ASP A 215 2.04 130.55 45.01
N THR A 216 3.08 130.13 45.72
CA THR A 216 3.09 130.07 47.20
C THR A 216 4.37 130.67 47.80
N ASP A 217 4.25 131.55 48.80
CA ASP A 217 5.37 132.08 49.59
C ASP A 217 5.88 130.99 50.58
N ILE A 218 6.75 130.11 50.11
CA ILE A 218 7.33 129.02 50.91
C ILE A 218 8.54 129.54 51.70
N SER A 219 8.25 130.44 52.66
CA SER A 219 9.20 130.89 53.68
C SER A 219 8.98 130.21 55.06
N ASN A 220 8.34 129.03 55.08
CA ASN A 220 8.45 127.98 56.12
C ASN A 220 7.59 126.75 55.79
N ILE A 221 8.17 125.71 55.20
CA ILE A 221 7.69 124.31 55.35
C ILE A 221 8.93 123.42 55.55
N SER A 222 8.84 122.50 56.53
CA SER A 222 9.89 121.52 56.84
C SER A 222 10.03 120.49 55.72
N ALA A 223 11.17 119.81 55.64
CA ALA A 223 11.19 118.53 54.95
C ALA A 223 10.22 117.56 55.67
N ASP A 224 9.24 117.02 54.95
CA ASP A 224 8.40 115.91 55.41
C ASP A 224 9.06 114.60 54.97
N GLU A 225 9.40 113.75 55.95
CA GLU A 225 9.94 112.40 55.71
C GLU A 225 8.97 111.53 54.90
N GLU A 226 7.67 111.84 54.86
CA GLU A 226 6.68 111.13 54.04
C GLU A 226 6.96 111.25 52.54
N ILE A 227 7.35 112.43 52.03
CA ILE A 227 7.63 112.63 50.60
C ILE A 227 8.88 111.85 50.18
N GLU A 228 9.91 111.81 51.02
CA GLU A 228 11.15 111.07 50.75
C GLU A 228 10.91 109.54 50.83
N ASN A 229 10.01 109.08 51.71
CA ASN A 229 9.57 107.69 51.75
C ASN A 229 8.70 107.30 50.54
N GLU A 230 7.80 108.15 50.08
CA GLU A 230 7.02 107.91 48.85
C GLU A 230 7.91 107.89 47.61
N LEU A 231 8.90 108.80 47.50
CA LEU A 231 9.88 108.78 46.41
C LEU A 231 10.67 107.47 46.39
N ASN A 232 11.16 107.02 47.55
CA ASN A 232 11.86 105.75 47.68
C ASN A 232 10.95 104.54 47.41
N HIS A 233 9.65 104.61 47.74
CA HIS A 233 8.68 103.57 47.40
C HIS A 233 8.40 103.52 45.89
N ILE A 234 8.36 104.67 45.21
CA ILE A 234 8.24 104.76 43.74
C ILE A 234 9.49 104.18 43.08
N TYR A 235 10.70 104.58 43.50
CA TYR A 235 11.95 103.99 42.97
C TYR A 235 12.01 102.48 43.20
N ALA A 236 11.67 101.98 44.39
CA ALA A 236 11.61 100.55 44.68
C ALA A 236 10.50 99.80 43.92
N SER A 237 9.47 100.51 43.42
CA SER A 237 8.41 99.93 42.58
C SER A 237 8.80 99.93 41.09
N ILE A 238 9.57 100.93 40.65
CA ILE A 238 10.16 100.97 39.31
C ILE A 238 11.26 99.90 39.18
N ASP A 239 12.17 99.77 40.16
CA ASP A 239 13.16 98.69 40.20
C ASP A 239 12.49 97.30 40.18
N LYS A 240 11.34 97.13 40.84
CA LYS A 240 10.57 95.88 40.75
C LYS A 240 9.97 95.63 39.38
N LEU A 241 9.52 96.67 38.67
CA LEU A 241 8.97 96.55 37.31
C LEU A 241 10.05 96.39 36.24
N GLU A 242 11.27 96.91 36.46
CA GLU A 242 12.43 96.77 35.56
C GLU A 242 13.16 95.44 35.78
N ASN A 243 13.02 94.81 36.96
CA ASN A 243 13.54 93.45 37.26
C ASN A 243 12.46 92.35 37.27
N ASP A 244 11.18 92.65 36.97
CA ASP A 244 10.15 91.63 36.74
C ASP A 244 10.31 91.07 35.31
N ASP A 245 11.33 90.23 35.11
CA ASP A 245 11.61 89.48 33.88
C ASP A 245 10.56 88.39 33.59
N ASN A 246 9.28 88.77 33.65
CA ASN A 246 8.14 87.91 33.33
C ASN A 246 7.85 87.86 31.82
N VAL A 247 8.83 88.21 30.99
CA VAL A 247 8.86 87.91 29.55
C VAL A 247 9.71 86.66 29.31
N ASP A 248 10.90 86.58 29.91
CA ASP A 248 11.77 85.41 29.80
C ASP A 248 11.19 84.17 30.50
N SER A 249 10.48 84.34 31.63
CA SER A 249 9.79 83.22 32.30
C SER A 249 8.71 82.56 31.42
N VAL A 250 8.07 83.33 30.52
CA VAL A 250 7.04 82.86 29.60
C VAL A 250 7.66 82.20 28.37
N ILE A 251 8.79 82.72 27.89
CA ILE A 251 9.56 82.14 26.77
C ILE A 251 10.20 80.81 27.17
N GLU A 252 10.79 80.70 28.37
CA GLU A 252 11.34 79.43 28.87
C GLU A 252 10.23 78.39 29.11
N LYS A 253 9.06 78.79 29.63
CA LYS A 253 7.91 77.89 29.74
C LYS A 253 7.41 77.37 28.39
N ALA A 254 7.42 78.20 27.34
CA ALA A 254 7.03 77.78 26.00
C ALA A 254 8.01 76.74 25.42
N LYS A 255 9.32 76.91 25.66
CA LYS A 255 10.34 75.91 25.29
C LYS A 255 10.23 74.62 26.09
N GLU A 256 9.96 74.69 27.39
CA GLU A 256 9.73 73.49 28.22
C GLU A 256 8.46 72.72 27.81
N THR A 257 7.46 73.37 27.20
CA THR A 257 6.30 72.67 26.62
C THR A 257 6.62 72.02 25.28
N GLU A 258 7.33 72.69 24.35
CA GLU A 258 7.76 72.08 23.08
C GLU A 258 8.63 70.83 23.32
N ILE A 259 9.56 70.88 24.28
CA ILE A 259 10.46 69.75 24.59
C ILE A 259 9.69 68.57 25.22
N LYS A 260 8.55 68.81 25.90
CA LYS A 260 7.76 67.73 26.49
C LYS A 260 6.89 67.01 25.46
N GLU A 261 6.22 67.74 24.56
CA GLU A 261 5.45 67.12 23.48
C GLU A 261 6.34 66.29 22.54
N GLU A 262 7.55 66.78 22.17
CA GLU A 262 8.52 65.97 21.39
C GLU A 262 9.00 64.69 22.12
N THR A 263 8.92 64.62 23.45
CA THR A 263 9.28 63.41 24.22
C THR A 263 8.11 62.45 24.47
N GLU A 264 6.86 62.92 24.47
CA GLU A 264 5.69 62.05 24.59
C GLU A 264 5.31 61.41 23.23
N GLU A 265 5.38 62.13 22.10
CA GLU A 265 5.19 61.51 20.77
C GLU A 265 6.19 60.36 20.51
N LYS A 266 7.46 60.54 20.93
CA LYS A 266 8.49 59.49 20.81
C LYS A 266 8.33 58.31 21.76
N ALA A 267 7.51 58.43 22.80
CA ALA A 267 7.20 57.33 23.70
C ALA A 267 6.04 56.48 23.13
N GLU A 268 5.03 57.10 22.52
CA GLU A 268 3.91 56.37 21.90
C GLU A 268 4.31 55.64 20.60
N GLU A 269 5.31 56.14 19.85
CA GLU A 269 5.84 55.45 18.66
C GLU A 269 6.50 54.08 19.01
N THR A 270 6.92 53.86 20.27
CA THR A 270 7.60 52.63 20.71
C THR A 270 6.72 51.57 21.38
N VAL A 271 5.39 51.74 21.43
CA VAL A 271 4.46 50.83 22.15
C VAL A 271 3.67 49.91 21.21
N TRP A 272 3.76 50.09 19.89
CA TRP A 272 3.00 49.30 18.90
C TRP A 272 3.71 48.03 18.39
N GLU A 273 4.93 47.74 18.82
CA GLU A 273 5.72 46.61 18.30
C GLU A 273 5.63 45.33 19.18
N ASP A 274 4.91 45.36 20.32
CA ASP A 274 4.95 44.28 21.32
C ASP A 274 3.57 43.92 21.93
N VAL A 275 2.52 43.86 21.10
CA VAL A 275 1.26 43.15 21.41
C VAL A 275 0.74 42.42 20.17
N GLN A 276 1.21 41.20 19.95
CA GLN A 276 0.66 40.30 18.95
C GLN A 276 0.24 38.96 19.56
N GLU A 277 -0.89 38.95 20.30
CA GLU A 277 -1.70 37.73 20.43
C GLU A 277 -3.16 38.01 20.84
N THR A 278 -4.03 37.02 20.63
CA THR A 278 -5.49 36.99 20.94
C THR A 278 -6.42 37.86 20.07
N ILE A 279 -6.69 37.37 18.84
CA ILE A 279 -7.99 37.61 18.19
C ILE A 279 -8.88 36.40 18.50
N GLU A 280 -9.78 36.54 19.47
CA GLU A 280 -10.95 35.67 19.57
C GLU A 280 -12.09 36.23 18.70
N THR A 281 -12.62 35.40 17.81
CA THR A 281 -13.82 35.70 17.02
C THR A 281 -15.09 35.44 17.83
N PRO A 282 -16.06 36.37 17.88
CA PRO A 282 -17.41 36.05 18.34
C PRO A 282 -18.25 35.41 17.22
N VAL A 283 -18.91 34.30 17.48
CA VAL A 283 -19.90 33.67 16.58
C VAL A 283 -21.18 33.31 17.34
N ASN A 284 -22.33 33.59 16.71
CA ASN A 284 -23.72 33.21 17.03
C ASN A 284 -24.51 33.52 15.73
N GLU A 285 -25.48 32.78 15.18
CA GLU A 285 -26.31 31.59 15.47
C GLU A 285 -26.75 31.05 14.06
N GLU A 286 -27.18 29.82 13.76
CA GLU A 286 -27.58 28.58 14.47
C GLU A 286 -27.14 27.35 13.61
N ALA A 287 -26.84 26.17 14.19
CA ALA A 287 -27.23 24.83 13.66
C ALA A 287 -26.66 23.64 14.48
N ASP A 288 -27.52 22.65 14.79
CA ASP A 288 -27.22 21.38 15.49
C ASP A 288 -26.04 20.55 14.92
N VAL A 289 -25.30 19.84 15.79
CA VAL A 289 -25.33 18.36 15.95
C VAL A 289 -24.67 17.97 17.29
N GLU A 290 -25.09 16.82 17.86
CA GLU A 290 -24.91 16.33 19.23
C GLU A 290 -23.47 15.97 19.69
N GLU A 291 -23.34 15.84 21.02
CA GLU A 291 -22.13 15.55 21.83
C GLU A 291 -21.46 14.18 21.58
N ALA A 292 -20.14 14.13 21.82
CA ALA A 292 -19.51 13.02 22.55
C ALA A 292 -18.17 13.47 23.19
N GLU A 293 -18.02 13.28 24.50
CA GLU A 293 -16.79 13.50 25.26
C GLU A 293 -15.80 12.32 25.09
N GLU A 294 -14.49 12.56 25.09
CA GLU A 294 -13.60 12.29 26.24
C GLU A 294 -12.10 12.52 25.92
N THR A 295 -11.51 13.46 26.68
CA THR A 295 -10.12 13.47 27.21
C THR A 295 -8.92 13.08 26.33
N ASP A 296 -8.06 14.07 26.05
CA ASP A 296 -6.60 13.90 25.93
C ASP A 296 -5.90 14.66 27.07
N GLU A 297 -4.93 14.03 27.74
CA GLU A 297 -4.07 14.70 28.73
C GLU A 297 -2.86 15.35 28.04
N VAL A 298 -2.70 16.66 28.21
CA VAL A 298 -1.52 17.40 27.74
C VAL A 298 -0.33 17.11 28.66
N GLN A 299 0.80 16.71 28.07
CA GLN A 299 2.12 17.01 28.62
C GLN A 299 2.99 17.67 27.55
N ASN A 300 3.24 18.95 27.72
CA ASN A 300 4.22 19.71 26.94
C ASN A 300 5.63 19.16 27.21
N ALA A 301 6.37 18.94 26.14
CA ALA A 301 7.82 19.12 26.13
C ALA A 301 8.12 20.09 24.99
N GLU A 302 8.59 21.29 25.34
CA GLU A 302 9.10 22.27 24.37
C GLU A 302 10.46 21.76 23.87
N GLU A 303 10.56 21.48 22.57
CA GLU A 303 11.83 21.27 21.89
C GLU A 303 11.76 21.99 20.53
N GLU A 304 12.32 23.19 20.45
CA GLU A 304 12.50 23.92 19.20
C GLU A 304 13.49 23.15 18.30
N VAL A 305 12.96 22.32 17.41
CA VAL A 305 13.78 21.68 16.37
C VAL A 305 13.78 22.59 15.15
N ASN A 306 14.94 23.19 14.88
CA ASN A 306 15.22 23.99 13.69
C ASN A 306 14.99 23.16 12.43
N GLU A 307 13.93 23.46 11.66
CA GLU A 307 13.52 22.67 10.48
C GLU A 307 14.63 22.56 9.42
N GLN A 308 15.62 23.45 9.43
CA GLN A 308 16.75 23.42 8.51
C GLN A 308 17.73 22.27 8.78
N ASP A 309 18.04 21.96 10.06
CA ASP A 309 19.01 20.91 10.41
C ASP A 309 18.46 19.50 10.09
N ALA A 310 17.15 19.29 10.26
CA ALA A 310 16.49 18.03 9.92
C ALA A 310 16.47 17.74 8.40
N VAL A 311 16.45 18.79 7.57
CA VAL A 311 16.52 18.64 6.10
C VAL A 311 17.96 18.31 5.66
N ASP A 312 18.96 18.93 6.27
CA ASP A 312 20.36 18.65 5.96
C ASP A 312 20.80 17.23 6.40
N GLU A 313 20.28 16.71 7.53
CA GLU A 313 20.51 15.32 7.96
C GLU A 313 19.90 14.30 6.98
N ILE A 314 18.69 14.57 6.46
CA ILE A 314 18.06 13.74 5.41
C ILE A 314 18.84 13.81 4.09
N ILE A 315 19.42 14.96 3.75
CA ILE A 315 20.26 15.11 2.55
C ILE A 315 21.59 14.34 2.71
N GLU A 316 22.26 14.38 3.87
CA GLU A 316 23.43 13.53 4.12
C GLU A 316 23.10 12.03 4.11
N GLU A 317 21.92 11.60 4.57
CA GLU A 317 21.49 10.19 4.46
C GLU A 317 21.22 9.76 3.01
N ILE A 318 20.67 10.65 2.17
CA ILE A 318 20.45 10.42 0.73
C ILE A 318 21.77 10.45 -0.06
N GLU A 319 22.70 11.35 0.27
CA GLU A 319 24.00 11.41 -0.40
C GLU A 319 24.95 10.28 0.03
N SER A 320 24.93 9.88 1.30
CA SER A 320 25.73 8.76 1.81
C SER A 320 25.21 7.38 1.35
N SER A 321 23.90 7.26 1.07
CA SER A 321 23.31 6.08 0.40
C SER A 321 23.48 6.06 -1.14
N GLY A 322 24.20 7.04 -1.70
CA GLY A 322 24.51 7.14 -3.12
C GLY A 322 25.30 5.95 -3.69
N LYS A 323 24.63 5.19 -4.58
CA LYS A 323 25.16 4.13 -5.50
C LYS A 323 25.21 2.70 -4.97
N LYS A 324 24.03 2.08 -4.84
CA LYS A 324 23.82 0.79 -5.54
C LYS A 324 23.12 1.05 -6.87
N SER A 325 23.84 0.87 -7.97
CA SER A 325 23.23 0.88 -9.30
C SER A 325 22.19 -0.24 -9.38
N ILE A 326 20.94 0.09 -9.71
CA ILE A 326 20.01 -0.92 -10.19
C ILE A 326 20.62 -1.48 -11.49
N GLY A 327 20.91 -2.77 -11.48
CA GLY A 327 21.68 -3.42 -12.53
C GLY A 327 20.95 -3.40 -13.87
N SER A 328 21.73 -3.38 -14.95
CA SER A 328 21.23 -3.79 -16.26
C SER A 328 20.57 -5.16 -16.13
N LEU A 329 19.35 -5.35 -16.67
CA LEU A 329 18.81 -6.68 -16.91
C LEU A 329 19.59 -7.34 -18.04
N ASN A 330 20.77 -7.85 -17.70
CA ASN A 330 21.37 -8.97 -18.40
C ASN A 330 20.88 -10.27 -17.74
N GLU A 331 20.61 -11.24 -18.61
CA GLU A 331 20.53 -12.69 -18.40
C GLU A 331 20.26 -13.19 -16.96
N VAL A 332 19.12 -13.87 -16.81
CA VAL A 332 18.95 -14.87 -15.75
C VAL A 332 20.10 -15.87 -15.90
N GLU A 333 20.94 -15.97 -14.88
CA GLU A 333 21.87 -17.10 -14.77
C GLU A 333 21.02 -18.36 -14.58
N GLU A 334 20.83 -19.12 -15.67
CA GLU A 334 20.43 -20.51 -15.56
C GLU A 334 21.54 -21.23 -14.77
N GLU A 335 21.19 -21.84 -13.63
CA GLU A 335 22.07 -22.82 -13.00
C GLU A 335 22.23 -24.00 -13.97
N THR A 336 23.25 -23.93 -14.82
CA THR A 336 23.57 -25.00 -15.75
C THR A 336 24.09 -26.20 -14.96
N VAL A 337 23.19 -27.12 -14.62
CA VAL A 337 23.52 -28.45 -14.10
C VAL A 337 24.61 -29.04 -14.98
N SER A 338 25.70 -29.52 -14.37
CA SER A 338 26.86 -29.93 -15.16
C SER A 338 26.52 -31.10 -16.08
N GLU A 339 27.12 -31.13 -17.27
CA GLU A 339 26.89 -32.21 -18.24
C GLU A 339 27.33 -33.58 -17.66
N GLU A 340 28.23 -33.59 -16.68
CA GLU A 340 28.61 -34.77 -15.89
C GLU A 340 27.52 -35.19 -14.89
N GLU A 341 26.86 -34.28 -14.16
CA GLU A 341 25.74 -34.61 -13.26
C GLU A 341 24.50 -35.08 -14.02
N ALA A 342 24.14 -34.39 -15.11
CA ALA A 342 23.01 -34.79 -15.96
C ALA A 342 23.23 -36.19 -16.55
N LYS A 343 24.48 -36.50 -16.93
CA LYS A 343 24.85 -37.82 -17.44
C LYS A 343 24.94 -38.88 -16.33
N ALA A 344 25.47 -38.55 -15.15
CA ALA A 344 25.50 -39.45 -14.00
C ALA A 344 24.08 -39.84 -13.55
N ALA A 345 23.13 -38.91 -13.60
CA ALA A 345 21.72 -39.20 -13.32
C ALA A 345 21.09 -40.13 -14.37
N LEU A 346 21.40 -39.94 -15.67
CA LEU A 346 20.94 -40.85 -16.73
C LEU A 346 21.58 -42.25 -16.65
N ASP A 347 22.87 -42.32 -16.34
CA ASP A 347 23.60 -43.58 -16.19
C ASP A 347 23.09 -44.34 -14.95
N ALA A 348 22.79 -43.66 -13.84
CA ALA A 348 22.20 -44.26 -12.63
C ALA A 348 20.76 -44.80 -12.82
N PHE A 349 19.98 -44.20 -13.72
CA PHE A 349 18.65 -44.71 -14.10
C PHE A 349 18.67 -45.81 -15.17
N SER A 350 19.82 -46.05 -15.82
CA SER A 350 19.96 -47.05 -16.89
C SER A 350 20.91 -48.21 -16.53
N SER A 351 21.66 -48.11 -15.45
CA SER A 351 22.33 -49.25 -14.80
C SER A 351 21.31 -50.14 -14.11
N ASP A 352 20.89 -51.22 -14.77
CA ASP A 352 20.06 -52.30 -14.22
C ASP A 352 20.88 -53.21 -13.26
N GLU A 353 21.60 -52.58 -12.33
CA GLU A 353 22.50 -53.21 -11.38
C GLU A 353 22.11 -52.78 -9.96
N ILE A 354 21.30 -53.62 -9.31
CA ILE A 354 20.96 -53.48 -7.89
C ILE A 354 22.27 -53.54 -7.11
N THR A 355 22.69 -52.40 -6.54
CA THR A 355 23.84 -52.33 -5.64
C THR A 355 23.60 -53.28 -4.47
N PRO A 356 24.46 -54.31 -4.26
CA PRO A 356 24.32 -55.19 -3.13
C PRO A 356 24.55 -54.39 -1.85
N ILE A 357 23.53 -54.25 -1.02
CA ILE A 357 23.68 -53.69 0.33
C ILE A 357 24.61 -54.64 1.09
N GLU A 358 25.81 -54.17 1.45
CA GLU A 358 26.71 -54.94 2.32
C GLU A 358 26.03 -55.14 3.68
N ASP A 359 25.95 -56.40 4.10
CA ASP A 359 25.29 -56.86 5.33
C ASP A 359 26.11 -56.45 6.57
N THR A 360 26.05 -55.16 6.91
CA THR A 360 26.78 -54.55 8.04
C THR A 360 25.88 -53.71 8.92
N GLY A 361 25.02 -54.36 9.69
CA GLY A 361 24.31 -53.75 10.81
C GLY A 361 22.90 -54.28 10.97
N ALA A 362 22.63 -54.91 12.11
CA ALA A 362 21.29 -55.38 12.45
C ALA A 362 20.29 -54.22 12.40
N ILE A 363 19.25 -54.37 11.58
CA ILE A 363 18.06 -53.53 11.64
C ILE A 363 17.46 -53.73 13.04
N PRO A 364 17.22 -52.66 13.83
CA PRO A 364 16.50 -52.80 15.08
C PRO A 364 15.07 -53.22 14.76
N GLU A 365 14.67 -54.36 15.30
CA GLU A 365 13.30 -54.88 15.25
C GLU A 365 12.40 -53.88 15.99
N ILE A 366 11.57 -53.13 15.24
CA ILE A 366 10.58 -52.21 15.81
C ILE A 366 9.37 -53.07 16.21
N ASP A 367 9.39 -53.52 17.47
CA ASP A 367 8.38 -54.42 18.06
C ASP A 367 7.24 -53.65 18.77
N ASP A 368 7.05 -52.38 18.39
CA ASP A 368 5.93 -51.53 18.80
C ASP A 368 5.06 -51.23 17.56
N GLU A 369 3.95 -51.94 17.41
CA GLU A 369 2.86 -51.51 16.52
C GLU A 369 2.38 -50.13 16.99
N PRO A 370 2.25 -49.11 16.11
CA PRO A 370 1.67 -47.84 16.53
C PRO A 370 0.18 -48.07 16.82
N GLU A 371 -0.23 -47.91 18.09
CA GLU A 371 -1.64 -47.81 18.45
C GLU A 371 -2.26 -46.62 17.70
N ILE A 372 -2.98 -46.93 16.61
CA ILE A 372 -3.72 -45.94 15.85
C ILE A 372 -4.92 -45.53 16.70
N ASP A 373 -4.77 -44.45 17.44
CA ASP A 373 -5.80 -43.84 18.29
C ASP A 373 -7.02 -43.47 17.40
N GLU A 374 -8.08 -44.29 17.45
CA GLU A 374 -9.26 -44.26 16.55
C GLU A 374 -10.19 -43.05 16.75
N LYS A 375 -9.63 -41.85 16.97
CA LYS A 375 -10.40 -40.62 17.02
C LYS A 375 -10.81 -40.20 15.60
N PRO A 376 -12.10 -39.88 15.36
CA PRO A 376 -12.57 -39.48 14.05
C PRO A 376 -11.86 -38.19 13.62
N GLN A 377 -11.29 -38.20 12.41
CA GLN A 377 -10.60 -37.04 11.88
C GLN A 377 -11.62 -36.00 11.40
N PRO A 378 -11.35 -34.68 11.55
CA PRO A 378 -12.36 -33.65 11.27
C PRO A 378 -12.85 -33.62 9.82
N PHE A 379 -12.12 -34.21 8.88
CA PHE A 379 -12.55 -34.33 7.48
C PHE A 379 -13.53 -35.49 7.22
N GLU A 380 -13.56 -36.54 8.04
CA GLU A 380 -14.39 -37.74 7.79
C GLU A 380 -15.89 -37.43 7.91
N ASN A 381 -16.24 -36.49 8.81
CA ASN A 381 -17.60 -35.96 8.96
C ASN A 381 -18.13 -35.25 7.70
N TYR A 382 -17.27 -34.82 6.78
CA TYR A 382 -17.69 -34.17 5.52
C TYR A 382 -17.97 -35.17 4.39
N PHE A 383 -17.52 -36.42 4.53
CA PHE A 383 -17.63 -37.46 3.49
C PHE A 383 -18.51 -38.65 3.91
N HIS A 384 -19.20 -38.56 5.06
CA HIS A 384 -20.16 -39.55 5.56
C HIS A 384 -19.65 -41.01 5.58
N VAL A 385 -18.36 -41.20 5.88
CA VAL A 385 -17.71 -42.51 5.83
C VAL A 385 -18.14 -43.37 7.03
N ASN A 386 -19.05 -44.31 6.80
CA ASN A 386 -19.49 -45.29 7.80
C ASN A 386 -18.39 -46.33 8.07
N ARG A 387 -17.67 -46.17 9.18
CA ARG A 387 -16.63 -47.12 9.66
C ARG A 387 -17.17 -48.41 10.29
N GLU A 388 -18.48 -48.51 10.53
CA GLU A 388 -19.08 -49.67 11.22
C GLU A 388 -19.30 -50.89 10.32
N ASP A 389 -19.17 -50.74 8.99
CA ASP A 389 -19.26 -51.87 8.05
C ASP A 389 -17.85 -52.35 7.60
N PRO A 390 -17.44 -53.58 7.95
CA PRO A 390 -16.11 -54.11 7.60
C PRO A 390 -15.91 -54.39 6.10
N HIS A 391 -16.89 -54.10 5.24
CA HIS A 391 -16.77 -54.19 3.79
C HIS A 391 -16.53 -52.85 3.07
N ASN A 392 -16.48 -51.73 3.80
CA ASN A 392 -16.45 -50.38 3.24
C ASN A 392 -15.04 -49.83 2.90
N THR A 393 -14.06 -50.68 2.57
CA THR A 393 -12.68 -50.21 2.24
C THR A 393 -12.52 -49.74 0.80
N ASP A 394 -13.46 -50.11 -0.08
CA ASP A 394 -13.30 -50.05 -1.54
C ASP A 394 -14.36 -49.15 -2.22
N GLU A 395 -15.23 -48.47 -1.46
CA GLU A 395 -16.25 -47.57 -2.02
C GLU A 395 -15.66 -46.22 -2.46
N THR A 396 -15.84 -45.88 -3.74
CA THR A 396 -15.39 -44.59 -4.30
C THR A 396 -16.30 -43.46 -3.84
N ILE A 397 -15.73 -42.46 -3.17
CA ILE A 397 -16.43 -41.25 -2.69
C ILE A 397 -17.16 -40.58 -3.86
N SER A 398 -18.50 -40.57 -3.83
CA SER A 398 -19.30 -39.82 -4.80
C SER A 398 -19.14 -38.31 -4.55
N LEU A 399 -18.65 -37.59 -5.56
CA LEU A 399 -18.62 -36.12 -5.59
C LEU A 399 -19.89 -35.50 -6.18
N ILE A 400 -20.88 -36.34 -6.52
CA ILE A 400 -22.18 -35.91 -7.02
C ILE A 400 -23.14 -35.93 -5.82
N PRO A 401 -23.72 -34.78 -5.41
CA PRO A 401 -24.80 -34.77 -4.44
C PRO A 401 -25.93 -35.68 -4.92
N GLU A 402 -26.58 -36.39 -4.02
CA GLU A 402 -27.81 -37.12 -4.38
C GLU A 402 -28.84 -36.09 -4.89
N ASP A 403 -29.39 -36.34 -6.09
CA ASP A 403 -30.47 -35.53 -6.63
C ASP A 403 -31.71 -35.78 -5.75
N ASP A 404 -32.02 -34.83 -4.87
CA ASP A 404 -33.24 -34.78 -4.06
C ASP A 404 -34.48 -34.58 -4.98
N GLU A 405 -34.85 -35.60 -5.74
CA GLU A 405 -36.19 -35.71 -6.34
C GLU A 405 -37.16 -36.34 -5.30
N ASP A 406 -38.28 -35.63 -5.09
CA ASP A 406 -39.49 -36.01 -4.36
C ASP A 406 -39.42 -36.13 -2.81
N GLU A 407 -39.87 -35.09 -2.10
CA GLU A 407 -41.27 -35.00 -1.62
C GLU A 407 -41.60 -33.64 -0.96
N ASP A 408 -42.83 -33.15 -1.18
CA ASP A 408 -43.35 -31.91 -0.59
C ASP A 408 -43.66 -32.04 0.92
N GLU A 409 -43.34 -31.04 1.75
CA GLU A 409 -44.32 -30.38 2.64
C GLU A 409 -43.74 -29.15 3.39
N GLU A 410 -44.63 -28.29 3.89
CA GLU A 410 -44.34 -26.95 4.42
C GLU A 410 -43.63 -26.96 5.79
N ASP A 411 -42.52 -26.20 5.98
CA ASP A 411 -42.47 -25.27 7.13
C ASP A 411 -41.41 -24.15 7.04
N ASN A 412 -41.83 -22.92 7.35
CA ASN A 412 -41.02 -21.70 7.26
C ASN A 412 -40.28 -21.43 8.59
N LYS A 413 -39.02 -21.88 8.75
CA LYS A 413 -38.20 -21.55 9.97
C LYS A 413 -36.81 -21.00 9.67
N LYS A 414 -36.71 -19.67 9.73
CA LYS A 414 -35.47 -18.87 9.66
C LYS A 414 -34.48 -19.25 10.78
N PHE A 415 -33.25 -19.62 10.42
CA PHE A 415 -32.12 -19.68 11.36
C PHE A 415 -31.25 -18.40 11.32
N LYS A 416 -30.39 -18.22 12.33
CA LYS A 416 -30.13 -16.90 12.93
C LYS A 416 -28.67 -16.72 13.39
N GLY A 417 -28.04 -15.59 13.02
CA GLY A 417 -26.68 -15.19 13.43
C GLY A 417 -25.58 -15.62 12.44
N PHE A 418 -24.43 -14.95 12.31
CA PHE A 418 -23.87 -13.85 13.10
C PHE A 418 -23.17 -12.80 12.20
N PHE A 419 -23.62 -11.54 12.22
CA PHE A 419 -22.80 -10.40 11.80
C PHE A 419 -22.95 -9.27 12.82
N LYS A 420 -21.92 -9.07 13.66
CA LYS A 420 -21.77 -7.88 14.50
C LYS A 420 -21.27 -6.75 13.59
N LYS A 421 -22.15 -5.82 13.20
CA LYS A 421 -21.70 -4.48 12.82
C LYS A 421 -21.13 -3.82 14.07
N LYS A 422 -19.83 -3.51 14.08
CA LYS A 422 -19.34 -2.39 14.88
C LYS A 422 -19.83 -1.10 14.20
N LYS A 423 -20.21 -0.11 15.02
CA LYS A 423 -20.26 1.28 14.58
C LYS A 423 -18.84 1.74 14.26
#